data_AF-A0A937WNW9-F1
#
_entry.id   AF-A0A937WNW9-F1
#
_cell.length_a   1.000
_cell.length_b   1.000
_cell.length_c   1.000
_cell.angle_alpha   90.00
_cell.angle_beta   90.00
_cell.angle_gamma   90.00
#
_symmetry.space_group_name_H-M   'P 1'
#
loop_
_entity.id
_entity.type
_entity.pdbx_description
1 polymer ?
#
loop_
_entity_poly.entity_id
_entity_poly.type
_entity_poly.pdbx_seq_one_letter_code
_entity_poly.pdbx_strand_id
1 'polypeptide(L)'
;MIKNQNIICISSIDWDFVWQGHQEIMSTFAKNGNRVLFIENTGIRTPSFKDIPRLQKRLVNWIKSIRGFREEMENLYVYSPLILPFPYARLARFINRHILLPAIRRWMKTMKFYNPIVWTFLPSGIALDIINDIEKQLLIYYCIADFYELVDNSKKVSRTENELIEKSDLIFVQGEFLKKRCRRLNNNVHIFPFGVKMEVFENFNFNPAEIPNDIKGIKKPIIGYIGGIHRHMDFDLIRFMAETHPEWSLVLIGPVQTNISRVSGLPNVFFLGKKDFPDLPYYINEFDVGIIPYLNTGYTATVYPTKLNEYHALGKPVVSTDLPEIAEFNLKNENLILVGNTHKEFVDRILEALNNTNRLLFEKRFASARRNSWINRIEMMSELIQDAIQKKSEEPFDWKKVFVKIYTRTRIKLFSTVIISLSLYTLVFYTPLVWFMASPLKISQEPEKADCIAVFAGGVGE
;
A
#
# COMPACT_ATOMS: atom_id res chain seq x y z
N MET A 1 0.23 -12.86 -19.02
CA MET A 1 0.44 -11.53 -18.39
C MET A 1 0.62 -10.43 -19.45
N ILE A 2 0.19 -9.20 -19.17
CA ILE A 2 0.37 -8.01 -20.02
C ILE A 2 1.86 -7.73 -20.21
N LYS A 3 2.23 -7.25 -21.40
CA LYS A 3 3.61 -6.93 -21.77
C LYS A 3 3.65 -5.61 -22.54
N ASN A 4 4.83 -4.99 -22.56
CA ASN A 4 5.11 -3.78 -23.31
C ASN A 4 4.21 -2.59 -22.93
N GLN A 5 3.67 -2.58 -21.71
CA GLN A 5 2.87 -1.46 -21.19
C GLN A 5 3.74 -0.53 -20.36
N ASN A 6 3.35 0.74 -20.35
CA ASN A 6 3.85 1.74 -19.42
C ASN A 6 2.87 1.80 -18.22
N ILE A 7 3.34 1.61 -16.99
CA ILE A 7 2.50 1.59 -15.78
C ILE A 7 2.97 2.68 -14.81
N ILE A 8 2.09 3.57 -14.37
CA ILE A 8 2.37 4.51 -13.28
C ILE A 8 1.59 4.05 -12.05
N CYS A 9 2.31 3.62 -11.01
CA CYS A 9 1.74 3.26 -9.73
C CYS A 9 1.79 4.44 -8.76
N ILE A 10 0.64 4.89 -8.27
CA ILE A 10 0.53 5.83 -7.15
C ILE A 10 0.31 5.02 -5.88
N SER A 11 1.38 4.81 -5.12
CA SER A 11 1.41 3.89 -3.99
C SER A 11 0.88 4.52 -2.69
N SER A 12 0.36 3.68 -1.80
CA SER A 12 0.04 4.05 -0.41
C SER A 12 1.20 3.81 0.56
N ILE A 13 2.29 3.20 0.09
CA ILE A 13 3.51 2.93 0.86
C ILE A 13 4.77 3.36 0.10
N ASP A 14 5.87 3.49 0.82
CA ASP A 14 7.19 3.72 0.21
C ASP A 14 7.73 2.38 -0.29
N TRP A 15 8.61 2.39 -1.30
CA TRP A 15 9.10 1.15 -1.91
C TRP A 15 9.82 0.26 -0.88
N ASP A 16 10.70 0.88 -0.08
CA ASP A 16 11.48 0.24 0.97
C ASP A 16 10.68 -0.10 2.25
N PHE A 17 9.34 0.00 2.21
CA PHE A 17 8.50 -0.43 3.32
C PHE A 17 8.44 -1.98 3.40
N VAL A 18 7.80 -2.52 4.44
CA VAL A 18 7.53 -3.96 4.54
C VAL A 18 6.87 -4.44 3.25
N TRP A 19 7.45 -5.49 2.66
CA TRP A 19 7.03 -6.02 1.36
C TRP A 19 5.57 -6.45 1.39
N GLN A 20 4.78 -5.94 0.44
CA GLN A 20 3.34 -6.13 0.34
C GLN A 20 2.93 -6.26 -1.14
N GLY A 21 1.63 -6.35 -1.39
CA GLY A 21 1.09 -6.46 -2.75
C GLY A 21 1.49 -5.33 -3.70
N HIS A 22 1.78 -4.13 -3.20
CA HIS A 22 2.23 -3.02 -4.05
C HIS A 22 3.53 -3.36 -4.78
N GLN A 23 4.56 -3.79 -4.03
CA GLN A 23 5.85 -4.12 -4.60
C GLN A 23 5.79 -5.41 -5.41
N GLU A 24 5.04 -6.41 -4.93
CA GLU A 24 4.93 -7.70 -5.63
C GLU A 24 4.29 -7.53 -7.01
N ILE A 25 3.17 -6.81 -7.11
CA ILE A 25 2.47 -6.58 -8.38
C ILE A 25 3.37 -5.80 -9.35
N MET A 26 3.96 -4.70 -8.87
CA MET A 26 4.75 -3.80 -9.72
C MET A 26 6.07 -4.43 -10.17
N SER A 27 6.75 -5.16 -9.30
CA SER A 27 7.96 -5.92 -9.68
C SER A 27 7.65 -7.07 -10.63
N THR A 28 6.52 -7.76 -10.45
CA THR A 28 6.09 -8.83 -11.37
C THR A 28 5.77 -8.30 -12.76
N PHE A 29 5.06 -7.16 -12.87
CA PHE A 29 4.84 -6.53 -14.17
C PHE A 29 6.15 -6.07 -14.81
N ALA A 30 7.08 -5.50 -14.04
CA ALA A 30 8.39 -5.09 -14.55
C ALA A 30 9.20 -6.27 -15.12
N LYS A 31 9.29 -7.37 -14.36
CA LYS A 31 9.94 -8.63 -14.79
C LYS A 31 9.33 -9.23 -16.06
N ASN A 32 8.05 -8.97 -16.30
CA ASN A 32 7.33 -9.46 -17.49
C ASN A 32 7.40 -8.49 -18.70
N GLY A 33 8.33 -7.52 -18.69
CA GLY A 33 8.59 -6.64 -19.83
C GLY A 33 7.70 -5.39 -19.89
N ASN A 34 7.09 -4.99 -18.76
CA ASN A 34 6.41 -3.69 -18.66
C ASN A 34 7.34 -2.67 -18.02
N ARG A 35 7.18 -1.40 -18.37
CA ARG A 35 7.93 -0.30 -17.77
C ARG A 35 7.09 0.33 -16.68
N VAL A 36 7.61 0.40 -15.46
CA VAL A 36 6.85 0.80 -14.28
C VAL A 36 7.50 2.03 -13.63
N LEU A 37 6.69 3.05 -13.35
CA LEU A 37 7.04 4.15 -12.46
C LEU A 37 6.23 4.00 -11.16
N PHE A 38 6.92 3.67 -10.07
CA PHE A 38 6.36 3.61 -8.73
C PHE A 38 6.53 4.95 -8.02
N ILE A 39 5.43 5.68 -7.83
CA ILE A 39 5.39 6.94 -7.09
C ILE A 39 5.10 6.61 -5.63
N GLU A 40 6.07 6.88 -4.76
CA GLU A 40 5.96 6.63 -3.33
C GLU A 40 4.89 7.50 -2.67
N ASN A 41 4.49 7.09 -1.46
CA ASN A 41 3.32 7.62 -0.77
C ASN A 41 3.32 9.15 -0.65
N THR A 42 2.26 9.77 -1.17
CA THR A 42 2.05 11.23 -1.10
C THR A 42 1.33 11.70 0.18
N GLY A 43 1.19 10.81 1.17
CA GLY A 43 0.60 11.05 2.48
C GLY A 43 -0.92 11.16 2.45
N ILE A 44 -1.59 10.41 3.33
CA ILE A 44 -3.05 10.56 3.60
C ILE A 44 -3.30 10.94 5.07
N ARG A 45 -2.33 10.73 5.97
CA ARG A 45 -2.40 11.15 7.36
C ARG A 45 -1.51 12.35 7.63
N THR A 46 -1.88 13.14 8.63
CA THR A 46 -1.00 14.16 9.20
C THR A 46 0.24 13.48 9.80
N PRO A 47 1.45 14.01 9.56
CA PRO A 47 2.66 13.44 10.14
C PRO A 47 2.66 13.62 11.66
N SER A 48 3.23 12.65 12.36
CA SER A 48 3.53 12.70 13.79
C SER A 48 5.04 12.85 13.99
N PHE A 49 5.49 13.26 15.19
CA PHE A 49 6.91 13.31 15.54
C PHE A 49 7.64 11.96 15.36
N LYS A 50 6.90 10.84 15.39
CA LYS A 50 7.44 9.49 15.11
C LYS A 50 7.84 9.28 13.63
N ASP A 51 7.46 10.18 12.72
CA ASP A 51 7.73 10.07 11.28
C ASP A 51 9.00 10.80 10.83
N ILE A 52 9.71 11.49 11.74
CA ILE A 52 10.93 12.25 11.43
C ILE A 52 12.01 11.38 10.76
N PRO A 53 12.32 10.16 11.22
CA PRO A 53 13.31 9.31 10.55
C PRO A 53 12.91 8.96 9.11
N ARG A 54 11.60 8.77 8.86
CA ARG A 54 11.08 8.50 7.51
C ARG A 54 11.25 9.71 6.60
N LEU A 55 10.98 10.91 7.10
CA LEU A 55 11.16 12.16 6.34
C LEU A 55 12.64 12.41 6.03
N GLN A 56 13.54 12.15 6.98
CA GLN A 56 14.99 12.22 6.75
C GLN A 56 15.44 11.23 5.68
N LYS A 57 14.98 9.96 5.75
CA LYS A 57 15.28 8.95 4.72
C LYS A 57 14.79 9.39 3.33
N ARG A 58 13.59 9.98 3.23
CA ARG A 58 13.08 10.54 1.97
C ARG A 58 13.95 11.67 1.43
N LEU A 59 14.42 12.57 2.28
CA LEU A 59 15.34 13.64 1.87
C LEU A 59 16.67 13.07 1.38
N VAL A 60 17.25 12.10 2.11
CA VAL A 60 18.49 11.43 1.70
C VAL A 60 18.30 10.69 0.37
N ASN A 61 17.21 9.94 0.21
CA ASN A 61 16.88 9.25 -1.04
C ASN A 61 16.68 10.25 -2.18
N TRP A 62 16.03 11.38 -1.93
CA TRP A 62 15.83 12.43 -2.92
C TRP A 62 17.15 13.08 -3.37
N ILE A 63 18.08 13.30 -2.44
CA ILE A 63 19.42 13.86 -2.73
C ILE A 63 20.29 12.84 -3.48
N LYS A 64 20.26 11.56 -3.07
CA LYS A 64 21.04 10.48 -3.71
C LYS A 64 20.54 10.09 -5.10
N SER A 65 19.30 10.44 -5.43
CA SER A 65 18.66 10.14 -6.70
C SER A 65 18.58 11.38 -7.59
N ILE A 66 18.27 11.20 -8.89
CA ILE A 66 18.16 12.32 -9.82
C ILE A 66 16.84 13.04 -9.53
N ARG A 67 16.85 13.96 -8.57
CA ARG A 67 15.68 14.71 -8.09
C ARG A 67 14.53 13.81 -7.61
N GLY A 68 14.84 12.70 -6.94
CA GLY A 68 13.86 11.74 -6.43
C GLY A 68 13.62 10.52 -7.30
N PHE A 69 14.15 10.46 -8.53
CA PHE A 69 13.98 9.31 -9.43
C PHE A 69 15.18 8.38 -9.35
N ARG A 70 14.93 7.10 -9.06
CA ARG A 70 15.93 6.02 -9.11
C ARG A 70 15.42 4.86 -9.95
N GLU A 71 16.34 4.16 -10.60
CA GLU A 71 16.08 2.82 -11.14
C GLU A 71 16.32 1.81 -10.02
N GLU A 72 15.32 0.98 -9.75
CA GLU A 72 15.37 -0.02 -8.69
C GLU A 72 15.75 -1.39 -9.25
N MET A 73 15.19 -1.72 -10.41
CA MET A 73 15.56 -2.87 -11.22
C MET A 73 15.21 -2.60 -12.68
N GLU A 74 15.60 -3.49 -13.58
CA GLU A 74 15.28 -3.36 -15.01
C GLU A 74 13.77 -3.11 -15.20
N ASN A 75 13.45 -2.06 -15.96
CA ASN A 75 12.09 -1.60 -16.23
C ASN A 75 11.27 -1.12 -15.03
N LEU A 76 11.85 -0.98 -13.83
CA LEU A 76 11.18 -0.45 -12.65
C LEU A 76 11.91 0.77 -12.08
N TYR A 77 11.22 1.90 -12.08
CA TYR A 77 11.71 3.16 -11.55
C TYR A 77 10.88 3.57 -10.35
N VAL A 78 11.52 4.13 -9.33
CA VAL A 78 10.86 4.66 -8.13
C VAL A 78 11.04 6.17 -8.08
N TYR A 79 9.94 6.88 -7.85
CA TYR A 79 9.92 8.31 -7.59
C TYR A 79 9.55 8.59 -6.14
N SER A 80 10.50 9.17 -5.40
CA SER A 80 10.36 9.59 -4.00
C SER A 80 10.17 11.11 -3.93
N PRO A 81 8.94 11.65 -3.98
CA PRO A 81 8.75 13.09 -4.00
C PRO A 81 8.93 13.75 -2.64
N LEU A 82 9.49 14.96 -2.65
CA LEU A 82 9.41 15.89 -1.51
C LEU A 82 8.09 16.65 -1.58
N ILE A 83 7.24 16.41 -0.59
CA ILE A 83 5.92 17.02 -0.49
C ILE A 83 5.74 17.65 0.87
N LEU A 84 5.01 18.76 0.90
CA LEU A 84 4.54 19.35 2.13
C LEU A 84 3.56 18.40 2.83
N PRO A 85 3.67 18.28 4.17
CA PRO A 85 2.69 17.56 4.96
C PRO A 85 1.30 18.23 4.87
N PHE A 86 0.28 17.59 5.45
CA PHE A 86 -1.12 18.05 5.46
C PHE A 86 -1.85 17.87 4.10
N PRO A 87 -2.12 16.62 3.68
CA PRO A 87 -2.70 16.33 2.36
C PRO A 87 -4.10 16.93 2.11
N TYR A 88 -4.80 17.33 3.17
CA TYR A 88 -6.14 17.94 3.11
C TYR A 88 -6.15 19.48 3.17
N ALA A 89 -4.98 20.11 3.35
CA ALA A 89 -4.86 21.56 3.29
C ALA A 89 -4.80 22.01 1.82
N ARG A 90 -5.65 22.97 1.44
CA ARG A 90 -5.74 23.45 0.05
C ARG A 90 -4.41 24.02 -0.44
N LEU A 91 -3.73 24.79 0.41
CA LEU A 91 -2.42 25.38 0.09
C LEU A 91 -1.33 24.31 -0.08
N ALA A 92 -1.26 23.34 0.84
CA ALA A 92 -0.31 22.23 0.72
C ALA A 92 -0.55 21.41 -0.55
N ARG A 93 -1.82 21.09 -0.86
CA ARG A 93 -2.20 20.42 -2.12
C ARG A 93 -1.77 21.24 -3.35
N PHE A 94 -2.01 22.54 -3.33
CA PHE A 94 -1.60 23.44 -4.42
C PHE A 94 -0.08 23.42 -4.63
N ILE A 95 0.70 23.61 -3.58
CA ILE A 95 2.18 23.60 -3.65
C ILE A 95 2.68 22.23 -4.12
N ASN A 96 2.19 21.14 -3.52
CA ASN A 96 2.55 19.77 -3.90
C ASN A 96 2.25 19.50 -5.37
N ARG A 97 1.08 19.93 -5.88
CA ARG A 97 0.71 19.82 -7.29
C ARG A 97 1.71 20.54 -8.20
N HIS A 98 2.15 21.73 -7.82
CA HIS A 98 3.10 22.53 -8.60
C HIS A 98 4.54 21.97 -8.60
N ILE A 99 4.91 21.18 -7.59
CA ILE A 99 6.20 20.49 -7.53
C ILE A 99 6.14 19.15 -8.29
N LEU A 100 5.11 18.34 -8.02
CA LEU A 100 4.98 16.96 -8.50
C LEU A 100 4.72 16.86 -10.01
N LEU A 101 3.70 17.56 -10.52
CA LEU A 101 3.27 17.37 -11.90
C LEU A 101 4.36 17.72 -12.93
N PRO A 102 5.10 18.84 -12.78
CA PRO A 102 6.21 19.13 -13.70
C PRO A 102 7.33 18.10 -13.64
N ALA A 103 7.64 17.56 -12.45
CA ALA A 103 8.67 16.53 -12.29
C ALA A 103 8.28 15.24 -13.04
N ILE A 104 7.06 14.74 -12.80
CA ILE A 104 6.52 13.55 -13.45
C ILE A 104 6.49 13.73 -14.97
N ARG A 105 5.98 14.85 -15.49
CA ARG A 105 5.94 15.11 -16.94
C ARG A 105 7.31 15.15 -17.60
N ARG A 106 8.30 15.80 -16.96
CA ARG A 106 9.67 15.86 -17.49
C ARG A 106 10.28 14.47 -17.54
N TRP A 107 10.08 13.67 -16.50
CA TRP A 107 10.52 12.29 -16.46
C TRP A 107 9.84 11.46 -17.55
N MET A 108 8.51 11.54 -17.68
CA MET A 108 7.76 10.83 -18.72
C MET A 108 8.24 11.18 -20.12
N LYS A 109 8.49 12.47 -20.40
CA LYS A 109 9.02 12.92 -21.70
C LYS A 109 10.42 12.34 -21.96
N THR A 110 11.30 12.39 -20.96
CA THR A 110 12.69 11.89 -21.05
C THR A 110 12.70 10.38 -21.32
N MET A 111 11.83 9.65 -20.63
CA MET A 111 11.72 8.19 -20.73
C MET A 111 10.83 7.73 -21.88
N LYS A 112 10.30 8.62 -22.72
CA LYS A 112 9.31 8.30 -23.77
C LYS A 112 8.13 7.47 -23.21
N PHE A 113 7.65 7.85 -22.04
CA PHE A 113 6.64 7.13 -21.24
C PHE A 113 5.25 7.68 -21.57
N TYR A 114 4.68 7.21 -22.68
CA TYR A 114 3.40 7.71 -23.20
C TYR A 114 2.27 6.72 -22.95
N ASN A 115 1.03 7.26 -22.89
CA ASN A 115 -0.21 6.52 -22.73
C ASN A 115 -0.17 5.41 -21.65
N PRO A 116 0.24 5.72 -20.40
CA PRO A 116 0.37 4.69 -19.37
C PRO A 116 -0.97 4.17 -18.85
N ILE A 117 -0.95 2.96 -18.32
CA ILE A 117 -1.89 2.48 -17.32
C ILE A 117 -1.57 3.19 -16.01
N VAL A 118 -2.53 3.92 -15.45
CA VAL A 118 -2.37 4.56 -14.14
C VAL A 118 -3.05 3.67 -13.10
N TRP A 119 -2.25 3.13 -12.19
CA TRP A 119 -2.69 2.30 -11.08
C TRP A 119 -2.56 3.09 -9.78
N THR A 120 -3.62 3.19 -8.98
CA THR A 120 -3.53 3.87 -7.68
C THR A 120 -4.02 3.00 -6.55
N PHE A 121 -3.29 3.04 -5.44
CA PHE A 121 -3.68 2.50 -4.14
C PHE A 121 -4.14 3.62 -3.19
N LEU A 122 -4.10 4.87 -3.65
CA LEU A 122 -4.27 6.06 -2.82
C LEU A 122 -5.46 6.91 -3.30
N PRO A 123 -6.54 7.04 -2.52
CA PRO A 123 -7.65 7.93 -2.85
C PRO A 123 -7.40 9.38 -2.38
N SER A 124 -6.16 9.90 -2.52
CA SER A 124 -5.82 11.25 -2.08
C SER A 124 -6.11 12.31 -3.14
N GLY A 125 -6.30 13.56 -2.70
CA GLY A 125 -6.47 14.69 -3.62
C GLY A 125 -5.28 14.89 -4.57
N ILE A 126 -4.06 14.62 -4.10
CA ILE A 126 -2.85 14.67 -4.94
C ILE A 126 -2.82 13.52 -5.94
N ALA A 127 -3.23 12.31 -5.56
CA ALA A 127 -3.35 11.20 -6.49
C ALA A 127 -4.34 11.54 -7.62
N LEU A 128 -5.49 12.13 -7.28
CA LEU A 128 -6.45 12.64 -8.27
C LEU A 128 -5.85 13.73 -9.16
N ASP A 129 -5.05 14.65 -8.61
CA ASP A 129 -4.38 15.68 -9.42
C ASP A 129 -3.43 15.05 -10.44
N ILE A 130 -2.66 14.03 -10.05
CA ILE A 130 -1.76 13.27 -10.95
C ILE A 130 -2.58 12.53 -12.02
N ILE A 131 -3.61 11.80 -11.61
CA ILE A 131 -4.50 11.03 -12.50
C ILE A 131 -5.21 11.94 -13.51
N ASN A 132 -5.66 13.11 -13.07
CA ASN A 132 -6.36 14.08 -13.92
C ASN A 132 -5.40 14.85 -14.83
N ASP A 133 -4.10 14.86 -14.54
CA ASP A 133 -3.09 15.54 -15.35
C ASP A 133 -2.56 14.66 -16.49
N ILE A 134 -2.38 13.38 -16.20
CA ILE A 134 -1.81 12.40 -17.13
C ILE A 134 -2.87 11.95 -18.14
N GLU A 135 -2.48 11.96 -19.41
CA GLU A 135 -3.20 11.24 -20.46
C GLU A 135 -2.84 9.76 -20.35
N LYS A 136 -3.85 8.94 -20.05
CA LYS A 136 -3.70 7.56 -19.62
C LYS A 136 -4.55 6.65 -20.49
N GLN A 137 -4.05 5.46 -20.74
CA GLN A 137 -4.77 4.41 -21.44
C GLN A 137 -5.89 3.86 -20.56
N LEU A 138 -5.55 3.57 -19.30
CA LEU A 138 -6.45 2.94 -18.35
C LEU A 138 -6.21 3.51 -16.95
N LEU A 139 -7.27 3.60 -16.15
CA LEU A 139 -7.24 3.93 -14.74
C LEU A 139 -7.69 2.74 -13.91
N ILE A 140 -6.82 2.28 -13.02
CA ILE A 140 -7.07 1.18 -12.11
C ILE A 140 -7.01 1.73 -10.68
N TYR A 141 -8.09 1.52 -9.92
CA TYR A 141 -8.08 1.77 -8.48
C TYR A 141 -8.04 0.45 -7.72
N TYR A 142 -6.99 0.23 -6.91
CA TYR A 142 -6.93 -0.91 -6.00
C TYR A 142 -7.23 -0.45 -4.57
N CYS A 143 -8.48 -0.67 -4.16
CA CYS A 143 -8.96 -0.37 -2.82
C CYS A 143 -8.57 -1.50 -1.86
N ILE A 144 -7.49 -1.27 -1.10
CA ILE A 144 -6.90 -2.27 -0.20
C ILE A 144 -7.44 -2.24 1.24
N ALA A 145 -8.14 -1.18 1.63
CA ALA A 145 -8.70 -1.02 2.97
C ALA A 145 -9.85 -0.02 2.95
N ASP A 146 -10.64 0.02 4.04
CA ASP A 146 -11.58 1.13 4.25
C ASP A 146 -10.83 2.37 4.77
N PHE A 147 -10.50 3.27 3.85
CA PHE A 147 -9.83 4.52 4.20
C PHE A 147 -10.71 5.46 5.05
N TYR A 148 -12.02 5.21 5.18
CA TYR A 148 -12.89 5.96 6.08
C TYR A 148 -12.54 5.74 7.55
N GLU A 149 -12.22 4.50 7.93
CA GLU A 149 -11.85 4.14 9.32
C GLU A 149 -10.40 4.52 9.66
N LEU A 150 -9.55 4.68 8.63
CA LEU A 150 -8.11 4.89 8.80
C LEU A 150 -7.68 6.37 8.90
N VAL A 151 -8.59 7.33 8.71
CA VAL A 151 -8.26 8.76 8.65
C VAL A 151 -9.20 9.62 9.48
N ASP A 152 -8.62 10.48 10.32
CA ASP A 152 -9.33 11.45 11.18
C ASP A 152 -10.24 12.44 10.41
N ASN A 153 -10.07 12.60 9.09
CA ASN A 153 -10.84 13.52 8.23
C ASN A 153 -11.64 12.79 7.15
N SER A 154 -12.42 11.81 7.61
CA SER A 154 -13.15 10.81 6.81
C SER A 154 -14.04 11.38 5.70
N LYS A 155 -14.66 12.56 5.91
CA LYS A 155 -15.51 13.22 4.91
C LYS A 155 -14.76 13.67 3.65
N LYS A 156 -13.53 14.18 3.79
CA LYS A 156 -12.74 14.65 2.62
C LYS A 156 -12.18 13.49 1.81
N VAL A 157 -11.75 12.42 2.48
CA VAL A 157 -11.28 11.18 1.85
C VAL A 157 -12.43 10.51 1.09
N SER A 158 -13.62 10.44 1.69
CA SER A 158 -14.78 9.84 1.04
C SER A 158 -15.13 10.54 -0.27
N ARG A 159 -15.05 11.87 -0.35
CA ARG A 159 -15.31 12.60 -1.60
C ARG A 159 -14.30 12.26 -2.70
N THR A 160 -13.01 12.26 -2.38
CA THR A 160 -11.96 11.96 -3.36
C THR A 160 -11.96 10.49 -3.77
N GLU A 161 -12.30 9.60 -2.85
CA GLU A 161 -12.46 8.18 -3.12
C GLU A 161 -13.66 7.90 -4.04
N ASN A 162 -14.83 8.51 -3.76
CA ASN A 162 -16.00 8.36 -4.62
C ASN A 162 -15.71 8.85 -6.05
N GLU A 163 -15.08 10.01 -6.20
CA GLU A 163 -14.66 10.52 -7.52
C GLU A 163 -13.69 9.55 -8.22
N LEU A 164 -12.78 8.93 -7.46
CA LEU A 164 -11.85 7.95 -8.01
C LEU A 164 -12.57 6.66 -8.44
N ILE A 165 -13.50 6.16 -7.63
CA ILE A 165 -14.30 4.97 -7.94
C ILE A 165 -15.10 5.21 -9.23
N GLU A 166 -15.82 6.32 -9.34
CA GLU A 166 -16.62 6.68 -10.52
C GLU A 166 -15.78 6.77 -11.79
N LYS A 167 -14.55 7.31 -11.69
CA LYS A 167 -13.66 7.52 -12.85
C LYS A 167 -12.86 6.29 -13.27
N SER A 168 -12.75 5.28 -12.42
CA SER A 168 -11.86 4.13 -12.67
C SER A 168 -12.43 3.22 -13.75
N ASP A 169 -11.58 2.81 -14.69
CA ASP A 169 -11.96 1.84 -15.72
C ASP A 169 -12.05 0.43 -15.12
N LEU A 170 -11.18 0.11 -14.16
CA LEU A 170 -11.19 -1.13 -13.37
C LEU A 170 -10.99 -0.82 -11.88
N ILE A 171 -11.66 -1.59 -11.03
CA ILE A 171 -11.48 -1.52 -9.58
C ILE A 171 -11.14 -2.90 -9.04
N PHE A 172 -10.03 -2.99 -8.31
CA PHE A 172 -9.64 -4.16 -7.56
C PHE A 172 -9.87 -3.95 -6.08
N VAL A 173 -10.37 -4.96 -5.39
CA VAL A 173 -10.67 -4.93 -3.94
C VAL A 173 -10.19 -6.19 -3.26
N GLN A 174 -9.86 -6.12 -1.98
CA GLN A 174 -9.37 -7.29 -1.23
C GLN A 174 -10.46 -8.32 -0.89
N GLY A 175 -11.71 -7.87 -0.76
CA GLY A 175 -12.78 -8.65 -0.16
C GLY A 175 -14.18 -8.18 -0.53
N GLU A 176 -15.19 -8.95 -0.13
CA GLU A 176 -16.57 -8.77 -0.57
C GLU A 176 -17.21 -7.51 0.03
N PHE A 177 -16.81 -7.13 1.24
CA PHE A 177 -17.24 -5.86 1.86
C PHE A 177 -16.88 -4.65 0.98
N LEU A 178 -15.60 -4.55 0.61
CA LEU A 178 -15.10 -3.47 -0.24
C LEU A 178 -15.70 -3.52 -1.65
N LYS A 179 -15.96 -4.73 -2.17
CA LYS A 179 -16.67 -4.92 -3.44
C LYS A 179 -18.06 -4.31 -3.40
N LYS A 180 -18.87 -4.66 -2.39
CA LYS A 180 -20.23 -4.14 -2.19
C LYS A 180 -20.23 -2.62 -2.08
N ARG A 181 -19.24 -2.04 -1.39
CA ARG A 181 -19.07 -0.59 -1.27
C ARG A 181 -18.78 0.08 -2.62
N CYS A 182 -17.76 -0.38 -3.34
CA CYS A 182 -17.37 0.20 -4.63
C CYS A 182 -18.45 0.00 -5.71
N ARG A 183 -19.18 -1.13 -5.67
CA ARG A 183 -20.27 -1.44 -6.60
C ARG A 183 -21.44 -0.46 -6.59
N ARG A 184 -21.57 0.35 -5.54
CA ARG A 184 -22.59 1.41 -5.47
C ARG A 184 -22.33 2.54 -6.48
N LEU A 185 -21.08 2.70 -6.92
CA LEU A 185 -20.66 3.81 -7.78
C LEU A 185 -20.01 3.34 -9.10
N ASN A 186 -19.54 2.09 -9.18
CA ASN A 186 -18.92 1.54 -10.38
C ASN A 186 -19.21 0.05 -10.52
N ASN A 187 -19.60 -0.42 -11.71
CA ASN A 187 -19.95 -1.82 -11.95
C ASN A 187 -18.73 -2.73 -12.19
N ASN A 188 -17.56 -2.18 -12.54
CA ASN A 188 -16.37 -2.93 -12.93
C ASN A 188 -15.43 -3.21 -11.75
N VAL A 189 -15.95 -3.93 -10.75
CA VAL A 189 -15.28 -4.21 -9.48
C VAL A 189 -14.99 -5.70 -9.32
N HIS A 190 -13.71 -6.04 -9.14
CA HIS A 190 -13.20 -7.41 -9.06
C HIS A 190 -12.45 -7.66 -7.77
N ILE A 191 -12.61 -8.86 -7.22
CA ILE A 191 -11.99 -9.24 -5.95
C ILE A 191 -10.62 -9.88 -6.21
N PHE A 192 -9.60 -9.26 -5.68
CA PHE A 192 -8.24 -9.77 -5.63
C PHE A 192 -7.67 -9.56 -4.22
N PRO A 193 -7.81 -10.55 -3.31
CA PRO A 193 -7.03 -10.57 -2.09
C PRO A 193 -5.52 -10.62 -2.36
N PHE A 194 -4.70 -10.37 -1.35
CA PHE A 194 -3.26 -10.60 -1.46
C PHE A 194 -2.95 -12.09 -1.59
N GLY A 195 -2.00 -12.39 -2.48
CA GLY A 195 -1.58 -13.75 -2.78
C GLY A 195 -0.46 -14.27 -1.89
N VAL A 196 -0.10 -15.52 -2.13
CA VAL A 196 1.09 -16.17 -1.56
C VAL A 196 2.18 -16.30 -2.64
N LYS A 197 3.43 -16.15 -2.22
CA LYS A 197 4.59 -16.38 -3.09
C LYS A 197 4.90 -17.87 -3.12
N MET A 198 4.18 -18.60 -3.96
CA MET A 198 4.22 -20.07 -4.00
C MET A 198 5.62 -20.61 -4.25
N GLU A 199 6.47 -19.90 -4.99
CA GLU A 199 7.81 -20.38 -5.33
C GLU A 199 8.65 -20.67 -4.08
N VAL A 200 8.44 -19.94 -2.98
CA VAL A 200 9.15 -20.16 -1.71
C VAL A 200 8.73 -21.48 -1.06
N PHE A 201 7.46 -21.87 -1.20
CA PHE A 201 6.91 -23.11 -0.64
C PHE A 201 7.09 -24.31 -1.56
N GLU A 202 7.15 -24.10 -2.88
CA GLU A 202 7.39 -25.17 -3.86
C GLU A 202 8.86 -25.56 -3.94
N ASN A 203 9.77 -24.60 -3.76
CA ASN A 203 11.21 -24.87 -3.68
C ASN A 203 11.64 -25.39 -2.30
N PHE A 204 10.73 -25.38 -1.32
CA PHE A 204 11.00 -25.96 -0.01
C PHE A 204 11.17 -27.47 -0.13
N ASN A 205 12.40 -27.94 0.10
CA ASN A 205 12.72 -29.35 0.19
C ASN A 205 12.99 -29.69 1.65
N PHE A 206 12.11 -30.47 2.27
CA PHE A 206 12.21 -30.77 3.69
C PHE A 206 13.48 -31.59 3.98
N ASN A 207 14.33 -31.04 4.84
CA ASN A 207 15.48 -31.71 5.42
C ASN A 207 15.41 -31.57 6.95
N PRO A 208 15.31 -32.68 7.72
CA PRO A 208 15.29 -32.63 9.18
C PRO A 208 16.48 -31.88 9.81
N ALA A 209 17.63 -31.84 9.12
CA ALA A 209 18.81 -31.11 9.58
C ALA A 209 18.63 -29.58 9.53
N GLU A 210 17.67 -29.08 8.74
CA GLU A 210 17.41 -27.66 8.51
C GLU A 210 16.27 -27.11 9.40
N ILE A 211 15.71 -27.94 10.30
CA ILE A 211 14.69 -27.48 11.27
C ILE A 211 15.33 -26.41 12.18
N PRO A 212 14.74 -25.20 12.25
CA PRO A 212 15.31 -24.11 13.05
C PRO A 212 15.42 -24.47 14.54
N ASN A 213 16.54 -24.10 15.15
CA ASN A 213 16.89 -24.52 16.52
C ASN A 213 15.88 -24.09 17.59
N ASP A 214 15.16 -22.98 17.38
CA ASP A 214 14.21 -22.41 18.35
C ASP A 214 12.80 -23.00 18.26
N ILE A 215 12.48 -23.76 17.21
CA ILE A 215 11.28 -24.61 17.15
C ILE A 215 11.62 -26.10 17.33
N LYS A 216 12.87 -26.47 17.08
CA LYS A 216 13.37 -27.84 17.23
C LYS A 216 13.20 -28.33 18.67
N GLY A 217 12.51 -29.46 18.83
CA GLY A 217 12.28 -30.09 20.13
C GLY A 217 11.07 -29.57 20.90
N ILE A 218 10.33 -28.58 20.36
CA ILE A 218 9.03 -28.21 20.91
C ILE A 218 8.09 -29.43 20.78
N LYS A 219 7.42 -29.79 21.89
CA LYS A 219 6.58 -30.98 21.99
C LYS A 219 5.37 -30.85 21.05
N LYS A 220 5.08 -31.90 20.28
CA LYS A 220 3.85 -31.98 19.46
C LYS A 220 2.62 -32.37 20.33
N PRO A 221 1.40 -31.95 19.93
CA PRO A 221 1.10 -31.20 18.71
C PRO A 221 1.46 -29.71 18.80
N ILE A 222 1.94 -29.15 17.70
CA ILE A 222 2.23 -27.72 17.54
C ILE A 222 1.04 -27.04 16.87
N ILE A 223 0.39 -26.14 17.61
CA ILE A 223 -0.67 -25.26 17.12
C ILE A 223 -0.03 -23.91 16.83
N GLY A 224 0.15 -23.61 15.55
CA GLY A 224 1.03 -22.55 15.08
C GLY A 224 0.32 -21.33 14.54
N TYR A 225 0.87 -20.16 14.82
CA TYR A 225 0.48 -18.89 14.21
C TYR A 225 1.71 -18.17 13.64
N ILE A 226 1.59 -17.66 12.41
CA ILE A 226 2.56 -16.71 11.84
C ILE A 226 1.89 -15.36 11.59
N GLY A 227 2.59 -14.28 11.93
CA GLY A 227 2.14 -12.91 11.68
C GLY A 227 2.41 -11.95 12.83
N GLY A 228 2.11 -10.67 12.62
CA GLY A 228 2.23 -9.66 13.68
C GLY A 228 1.30 -9.98 14.86
N ILE A 229 1.86 -10.11 16.06
CA ILE A 229 1.10 -10.37 17.28
C ILE A 229 0.56 -9.03 17.79
N HIS A 230 -0.67 -8.72 17.38
CA HIS A 230 -1.30 -7.42 17.56
C HIS A 230 -2.63 -7.53 18.34
N ARG A 231 -3.16 -6.39 18.78
CA ARG A 231 -4.39 -6.26 19.59
C ARG A 231 -5.65 -6.95 19.05
N HIS A 232 -5.71 -7.26 17.75
CA HIS A 232 -6.85 -7.96 17.14
C HIS A 232 -6.77 -9.50 17.28
N MET A 233 -5.69 -10.03 17.84
CA MET A 233 -5.60 -11.44 18.22
C MET A 233 -6.42 -11.68 19.50
N ASP A 234 -7.21 -12.75 19.53
CA ASP A 234 -7.96 -13.15 20.71
C ASP A 234 -7.03 -13.87 21.70
N PHE A 235 -6.41 -13.09 22.59
CA PHE A 235 -5.54 -13.63 23.64
C PHE A 235 -6.30 -14.44 24.68
N ASP A 236 -7.60 -14.19 24.85
CA ASP A 236 -8.41 -14.95 25.79
C ASP A 236 -8.67 -16.36 25.23
N LEU A 237 -8.85 -16.49 23.91
CA LEU A 237 -8.85 -17.78 23.20
C LEU A 237 -7.49 -18.51 23.32
N ILE A 238 -6.37 -17.81 23.11
CA ILE A 238 -5.03 -18.42 23.26
C ILE A 238 -4.85 -18.96 24.68
N ARG A 239 -5.20 -18.15 25.69
CA ARG A 239 -5.13 -18.56 27.10
C ARG A 239 -6.03 -19.76 27.38
N PHE A 240 -7.26 -19.72 26.89
CA PHE A 240 -8.21 -20.83 27.05
C PHE A 240 -7.66 -22.14 26.48
N MET A 241 -7.07 -22.13 25.27
CA MET A 241 -6.43 -23.31 24.69
C MET A 241 -5.25 -23.79 25.54
N ALA A 242 -4.40 -22.88 26.01
CA ALA A 242 -3.22 -23.23 26.80
C ALA A 242 -3.58 -23.88 28.14
N GLU A 243 -4.62 -23.39 28.81
CA GLU A 243 -5.08 -23.90 30.11
C GLU A 243 -5.89 -25.21 29.98
N THR A 244 -6.67 -25.36 28.91
CA THR A 244 -7.50 -26.57 28.68
C THR A 244 -6.72 -27.73 28.09
N HIS A 245 -5.70 -27.45 27.29
CA HIS A 245 -4.84 -28.43 26.63
C HIS A 245 -3.35 -28.16 26.92
N PRO A 246 -2.88 -28.43 28.17
CA PRO A 246 -1.48 -28.20 28.56
C PRO A 246 -0.48 -29.07 27.78
N GLU A 247 -0.95 -30.12 27.10
CA GLU A 247 -0.15 -30.98 26.24
C GLU A 247 0.15 -30.40 24.86
N TRP A 248 -0.60 -29.37 24.41
CA TRP A 248 -0.36 -28.69 23.14
C TRP A 248 0.73 -27.63 23.28
N SER A 249 1.56 -27.47 22.26
CA SER A 249 2.47 -26.33 22.15
C SER A 249 1.86 -25.25 21.26
N LEU A 250 1.53 -24.08 21.85
CA LEU A 250 1.05 -22.92 21.11
C LEU A 250 2.23 -22.06 20.65
N VAL A 251 2.58 -22.13 19.37
CA VAL A 251 3.77 -21.46 18.82
C VAL A 251 3.36 -20.21 18.03
N LEU A 252 3.72 -19.04 18.53
CA LEU A 252 3.40 -17.74 17.95
C LEU A 252 4.66 -17.10 17.36
N ILE A 253 4.68 -16.95 16.04
CA ILE A 253 5.83 -16.46 15.27
C ILE A 253 5.52 -15.10 14.66
N GLY A 254 6.28 -14.08 15.06
CA GLY A 254 6.20 -12.73 14.50
C GLY A 254 6.50 -11.64 15.53
N PRO A 255 6.54 -10.37 15.09
CA PRO A 255 6.80 -9.25 15.99
C PRO A 255 5.65 -9.04 16.97
N VAL A 256 5.97 -8.91 18.26
CA VAL A 256 5.02 -8.51 19.31
C VAL A 256 4.79 -7.00 19.26
N GLN A 257 3.54 -6.59 19.06
CA GLN A 257 3.14 -5.19 18.87
C GLN A 257 2.08 -4.73 19.89
N THR A 258 1.76 -5.58 20.86
CA THR A 258 0.74 -5.36 21.88
C THR A 258 1.19 -5.96 23.21
N ASN A 259 0.47 -5.63 24.29
CA ASN A 259 0.68 -6.28 25.58
C ASN A 259 0.24 -7.76 25.51
N ILE A 260 1.17 -8.68 25.83
CA ILE A 260 0.95 -10.13 25.84
C ILE A 260 0.90 -10.71 27.27
N SER A 261 0.81 -9.86 28.30
CA SER A 261 0.84 -10.28 29.72
C SER A 261 -0.19 -11.34 30.09
N ARG A 262 -1.29 -11.43 29.34
CA ARG A 262 -2.36 -12.42 29.54
C ARG A 262 -1.93 -13.86 29.22
N VAL A 263 -0.91 -14.03 28.38
CA VAL A 263 -0.45 -15.32 27.85
C VAL A 263 1.05 -15.53 28.04
N SER A 264 1.82 -14.47 28.29
CA SER A 264 3.25 -14.57 28.61
C SER A 264 3.43 -15.22 29.98
N GLY A 265 4.13 -16.35 30.02
CA GLY A 265 4.39 -17.12 31.23
C GLY A 265 3.61 -18.44 31.32
N LEU A 266 2.68 -18.70 30.39
CA LEU A 266 2.09 -20.03 30.25
C LEU A 266 3.14 -21.01 29.71
N PRO A 267 3.31 -22.19 30.33
CA PRO A 267 4.45 -23.08 30.08
C PRO A 267 4.46 -23.70 28.68
N ASN A 268 3.32 -23.66 27.99
CA ASN A 268 3.11 -24.24 26.67
C ASN A 268 2.83 -23.18 25.58
N VAL A 269 3.09 -21.89 25.85
CA VAL A 269 2.98 -20.79 24.88
C VAL A 269 4.37 -20.26 24.55
N PHE A 270 4.76 -20.38 23.28
CA PHE A 270 6.09 -20.04 22.79
C PHE A 270 6.04 -18.85 21.83
N PHE A 271 6.84 -17.83 22.11
CA PHE A 271 7.01 -16.66 21.25
C PHE A 271 8.37 -16.72 20.57
N LEU A 272 8.41 -16.96 19.25
CA LEU A 272 9.69 -17.13 18.52
C LEU A 272 10.19 -15.84 17.84
N GLY A 273 9.45 -14.74 17.97
CA GLY A 273 9.80 -13.46 17.38
C GLY A 273 9.67 -13.41 15.85
N LYS A 274 10.18 -12.34 15.24
CA LYS A 274 10.13 -12.13 13.78
C LYS A 274 11.06 -13.12 13.07
N LYS A 275 10.57 -13.74 11.99
CA LYS A 275 11.34 -14.55 11.03
C LYS A 275 11.33 -13.92 9.66
N ASP A 276 12.35 -14.23 8.87
CA ASP A 276 12.43 -13.80 7.49
C ASP A 276 11.56 -14.69 6.61
N PHE A 277 11.00 -14.11 5.55
CA PHE A 277 10.01 -14.79 4.70
C PHE A 277 10.51 -16.12 4.11
N PRO A 278 11.77 -16.24 3.62
CA PRO A 278 12.30 -17.51 3.09
C PRO A 278 12.37 -18.63 4.13
N ASP A 279 12.43 -18.30 5.42
CA ASP A 279 12.55 -19.31 6.49
C ASP A 279 11.17 -19.84 6.92
N LEU A 280 10.09 -19.11 6.62
CA LEU A 280 8.74 -19.47 7.07
C LEU A 280 8.30 -20.90 6.69
N PRO A 281 8.64 -21.46 5.52
CA PRO A 281 8.28 -22.84 5.21
C PRO A 281 8.80 -23.85 6.24
N TYR A 282 10.01 -23.65 6.76
CA TYR A 282 10.60 -24.54 7.78
C TYR A 282 9.82 -24.52 9.10
N TYR A 283 9.34 -23.35 9.52
CA TYR A 283 8.53 -23.24 10.74
C TYR A 283 7.10 -23.76 10.53
N ILE A 284 6.46 -23.40 9.42
CA ILE A 284 5.09 -23.83 9.11
C ILE A 284 5.05 -25.35 8.94
N ASN A 285 6.10 -25.96 8.39
CA ASN A 285 6.21 -27.40 8.26
C ASN A 285 6.13 -28.13 9.61
N GLU A 286 6.60 -27.52 10.70
CA GLU A 286 6.51 -28.11 12.04
C GLU A 286 5.11 -28.01 12.65
N PHE A 287 4.25 -27.13 12.12
CA PHE A 287 2.87 -27.00 12.62
C PHE A 287 2.05 -28.25 12.30
N ASP A 288 1.30 -28.70 13.29
CA ASP A 288 0.28 -29.73 13.09
C ASP A 288 -1.04 -29.07 12.67
N VAL A 289 -1.35 -27.88 13.23
CA VAL A 289 -2.48 -27.03 12.82
C VAL A 289 -2.06 -25.56 12.77
N GLY A 290 -2.40 -24.87 11.69
CA GLY A 290 -2.28 -23.41 11.60
C GLY A 290 -3.54 -22.73 12.13
N ILE A 291 -3.40 -21.65 12.91
CA ILE A 291 -4.55 -20.94 13.47
C ILE A 291 -4.69 -19.49 13.00
N ILE A 292 -5.93 -19.01 12.95
CA ILE A 292 -6.31 -17.61 12.72
C ILE A 292 -7.24 -17.18 13.88
N PRO A 293 -6.69 -16.86 15.06
CA PRO A 293 -7.45 -16.55 16.27
C PRO A 293 -7.73 -15.04 16.36
N TYR A 294 -8.50 -14.49 15.43
CA TYR A 294 -8.77 -13.06 15.40
C TYR A 294 -10.11 -12.71 16.05
N LEU A 295 -10.14 -11.64 16.83
CA LEU A 295 -11.37 -11.02 17.29
C LEU A 295 -12.16 -10.54 16.06
N ASN A 296 -13.46 -10.80 16.02
CA ASN A 296 -14.33 -10.24 14.98
C ASN A 296 -14.71 -8.79 15.37
N THR A 297 -14.10 -7.83 14.69
CA THR A 297 -14.25 -6.38 14.91
C THR A 297 -14.50 -5.69 13.57
N GLY A 298 -14.92 -4.42 13.55
CA GLY A 298 -15.11 -3.67 12.29
C GLY A 298 -13.89 -3.73 11.36
N TYR A 299 -12.69 -3.61 11.92
CA TYR A 299 -11.44 -3.74 11.15
C TYR A 299 -11.23 -5.16 10.59
N THR A 300 -11.19 -6.17 11.45
CA THR A 300 -10.91 -7.56 11.04
C THR A 300 -12.00 -8.18 10.17
N ALA A 301 -13.23 -7.66 10.23
CA ALA A 301 -14.32 -8.04 9.34
C ALA A 301 -14.01 -7.75 7.86
N THR A 302 -13.06 -6.84 7.58
CA THR A 302 -12.62 -6.47 6.22
C THR A 302 -11.30 -7.12 5.81
N VAL A 303 -10.66 -7.88 6.70
CA VAL A 303 -9.31 -8.40 6.49
C VAL A 303 -9.38 -9.81 5.91
N TYR A 304 -8.75 -9.98 4.74
CA TYR A 304 -8.40 -11.30 4.22
C TYR A 304 -7.09 -11.80 4.88
N PRO A 305 -7.10 -12.90 5.65
CA PRO A 305 -5.88 -13.35 6.34
C PRO A 305 -4.91 -14.05 5.38
N THR A 306 -3.85 -13.38 4.95
CA THR A 306 -2.87 -13.92 3.98
C THR A 306 -2.19 -15.21 4.45
N LYS A 307 -1.98 -15.36 5.76
CA LYS A 307 -1.40 -16.56 6.38
C LYS A 307 -2.15 -17.86 6.09
N LEU A 308 -3.44 -17.77 5.77
CA LEU A 308 -4.24 -18.89 5.28
C LEU A 308 -3.55 -19.55 4.08
N ASN A 309 -3.12 -18.74 3.11
CA ASN A 309 -2.49 -19.26 1.90
C ASN A 309 -1.10 -19.82 2.17
N GLU A 310 -0.38 -19.27 3.14
CA GLU A 310 0.94 -19.77 3.57
C GLU A 310 0.80 -21.15 4.24
N TYR A 311 -0.21 -21.36 5.09
CA TYR A 311 -0.51 -22.66 5.68
C TYR A 311 -0.94 -23.68 4.62
N HIS A 312 -1.83 -23.28 3.72
CA HIS A 312 -2.31 -24.11 2.63
C HIS A 312 -1.21 -24.46 1.62
N ALA A 313 -0.19 -23.60 1.45
CA ALA A 313 0.96 -23.88 0.58
C ALA A 313 1.80 -25.07 1.07
N LEU A 314 1.71 -25.45 2.34
CA LEU A 314 2.26 -26.70 2.89
C LEU A 314 1.17 -27.71 3.30
N GLY A 315 -0.04 -27.53 2.78
CA GLY A 315 -1.19 -28.42 3.02
C GLY A 315 -1.65 -28.51 4.48
N LYS A 316 -1.25 -27.58 5.34
CA LYS A 316 -1.58 -27.59 6.77
C LYS A 316 -3.06 -27.33 7.00
N PRO A 317 -3.73 -28.07 7.90
CA PRO A 317 -5.08 -27.75 8.31
C PRO A 317 -5.10 -26.38 8.99
N VAL A 318 -6.19 -25.65 8.77
CA VAL A 318 -6.37 -24.30 9.30
C VAL A 318 -7.65 -24.23 10.12
N VAL A 319 -7.55 -23.69 11.33
CA VAL A 319 -8.68 -23.36 12.18
C VAL A 319 -8.75 -21.84 12.35
N SER A 320 -9.92 -21.26 12.14
CA SER A 320 -10.15 -19.82 12.21
C SER A 320 -11.35 -19.48 13.08
N THR A 321 -11.32 -18.28 13.66
CA THR A 321 -12.55 -17.65 14.16
C THR A 321 -13.45 -17.29 12.98
N ASP A 322 -14.74 -17.07 13.24
CA ASP A 322 -15.70 -16.70 12.21
C ASP A 322 -15.46 -15.27 11.71
N LEU A 323 -14.68 -15.19 10.63
CA LEU A 323 -14.39 -13.96 9.91
C LEU A 323 -15.16 -13.96 8.57
N PRO A 324 -15.74 -12.84 8.13
CA PRO A 324 -16.49 -12.76 6.87
C PRO A 324 -15.72 -13.29 5.65
N GLU A 325 -14.43 -12.93 5.53
CA GLU A 325 -13.60 -13.38 4.40
C GLU A 325 -13.25 -14.89 4.48
N ILE A 326 -13.29 -15.49 5.67
CA ILE A 326 -13.13 -16.95 5.85
C ILE A 326 -14.42 -17.66 5.43
N ALA A 327 -15.59 -17.14 5.78
CA ALA A 327 -16.87 -17.65 5.31
C ALA A 327 -16.95 -17.60 3.76
N GLU A 328 -16.60 -16.47 3.16
CA GLU A 328 -16.52 -16.30 1.70
C GLU A 328 -15.51 -17.25 1.04
N PHE A 329 -14.38 -17.50 1.68
CA PHE A 329 -13.41 -18.49 1.21
C PHE A 329 -13.98 -19.90 1.24
N ASN A 330 -14.64 -20.30 2.33
CA ASN A 330 -15.21 -21.62 2.51
C ASN A 330 -16.34 -21.93 1.51
N LEU A 331 -17.18 -20.93 1.19
CA LEU A 331 -18.20 -21.05 0.14
C LEU A 331 -17.61 -21.42 -1.22
N LYS A 332 -16.38 -20.97 -1.51
CA LYS A 332 -15.69 -21.19 -2.79
C LYS A 332 -14.75 -22.41 -2.78
N ASN A 333 -14.50 -23.01 -1.61
CA ASN A 333 -13.48 -24.05 -1.43
C ASN A 333 -14.00 -25.23 -0.59
N GLU A 334 -15.29 -25.54 -0.63
CA GLU A 334 -15.87 -26.74 0.02
C GLU A 334 -15.56 -26.84 1.53
N ASN A 335 -15.65 -25.72 2.27
CA ASN A 335 -15.39 -25.67 3.72
C ASN A 335 -14.00 -26.18 4.13
N LEU A 336 -12.97 -25.85 3.35
CA LEU A 336 -11.60 -26.30 3.58
C LEU A 336 -10.97 -25.81 4.90
N ILE A 337 -11.51 -24.72 5.47
CA ILE A 337 -11.11 -24.14 6.76
C ILE A 337 -12.14 -24.53 7.80
N LEU A 338 -11.69 -25.03 8.93
CA LEU A 338 -12.56 -25.29 10.07
C LEU A 338 -12.78 -23.99 10.85
N VAL A 339 -14.05 -23.68 11.14
CA VAL A 339 -14.44 -22.44 11.83
C VAL A 339 -15.01 -22.77 13.21
N GLY A 340 -14.52 -22.05 14.22
CA GLY A 340 -15.06 -22.09 15.58
C GLY A 340 -15.62 -20.73 16.00
N ASN A 341 -16.89 -20.70 16.40
CA ASN A 341 -17.60 -19.48 16.81
C ASN A 341 -17.43 -19.15 18.30
N THR A 342 -17.07 -20.16 19.10
CA THR A 342 -16.79 -20.03 20.53
C THR A 342 -15.42 -20.61 20.85
N HIS A 343 -14.85 -20.27 22.02
CA HIS A 343 -13.56 -20.82 22.43
C HIS A 343 -13.57 -22.36 22.49
N LYS A 344 -14.68 -22.95 22.97
CA LYS A 344 -14.87 -24.40 22.99
C LYS A 344 -14.94 -24.98 21.59
N GLU A 345 -15.77 -24.40 20.71
CA GLU A 345 -15.89 -24.90 19.33
C GLU A 345 -14.56 -24.77 18.57
N PHE A 346 -13.79 -23.72 18.82
CA PHE A 346 -12.46 -23.55 18.22
C PHE A 346 -11.50 -24.67 18.64
N VAL A 347 -11.50 -25.05 19.92
CA VAL A 347 -10.75 -26.20 20.44
C VAL A 347 -11.24 -27.51 19.79
N ASP A 348 -12.56 -27.73 19.71
CA ASP A 348 -13.14 -28.91 19.08
C ASP A 348 -12.71 -29.03 17.61
N ARG A 349 -12.63 -27.90 16.88
CA ARG A 349 -12.14 -27.84 15.50
C ARG A 349 -10.64 -28.10 15.37
N ILE A 350 -9.83 -27.74 16.36
CA ILE A 350 -8.41 -28.12 16.39
C ILE A 350 -8.29 -29.64 16.57
N LEU A 351 -9.04 -30.22 17.51
CA LEU A 351 -9.04 -31.67 17.71
C LEU A 351 -9.47 -32.42 16.43
N GLU A 352 -10.49 -31.91 15.74
CA GLU A 352 -10.90 -32.42 14.42
C GLU A 352 -9.77 -32.32 13.38
N ALA A 353 -9.08 -31.17 13.30
CA ALA A 353 -7.95 -30.97 12.39
C ALA A 353 -6.79 -31.92 12.68
N LEU A 354 -6.46 -32.16 13.95
CA LEU A 354 -5.40 -33.07 14.38
C LEU A 354 -5.69 -34.53 14.02
N ASN A 355 -6.97 -34.92 14.06
CA ASN A 355 -7.40 -36.29 13.74
C ASN A 355 -7.60 -36.54 12.24
N ASN A 356 -7.72 -35.49 11.41
CA ASN A 356 -8.09 -35.60 10.00
C ASN A 356 -6.92 -35.26 9.04
N THR A 357 -5.86 -36.07 9.10
CA THR A 357 -4.72 -35.99 8.18
C THR A 357 -4.97 -36.83 6.93
N ASN A 358 -5.84 -36.34 6.04
CA ASN A 358 -6.12 -36.98 4.75
C ASN A 358 -5.26 -36.38 3.63
N ARG A 359 -4.61 -37.23 2.81
CA ARG A 359 -3.84 -36.82 1.62
C ARG A 359 -4.68 -35.99 0.64
N LEU A 360 -5.96 -36.33 0.48
CA LEU A 360 -6.89 -35.57 -0.36
C LEU A 360 -7.07 -34.13 0.14
N LEU A 361 -7.16 -33.94 1.46
CA LEU A 361 -7.29 -32.60 2.06
C LEU A 361 -6.01 -31.79 1.91
N PHE A 362 -4.84 -32.43 2.04
CA PHE A 362 -3.55 -31.81 1.74
C PHE A 362 -3.54 -31.26 0.31
N GLU A 363 -3.92 -32.07 -0.68
CA GLU A 363 -3.93 -31.69 -2.09
C GLU A 363 -4.93 -30.57 -2.39
N LYS A 364 -6.13 -30.61 -1.78
CA LYS A 364 -7.11 -29.52 -1.88
C LYS A 364 -6.58 -28.20 -1.32
N ARG A 365 -5.91 -28.23 -0.17
CA ARG A 365 -5.28 -27.04 0.47
C ARG A 365 -4.18 -26.49 -0.42
N PHE A 366 -3.26 -27.35 -0.86
CA PHE A 366 -2.16 -26.97 -1.75
C PHE A 366 -2.67 -26.36 -3.06
N ALA A 367 -3.67 -26.98 -3.70
CA ALA A 367 -4.31 -26.45 -4.91
C ALA A 367 -4.97 -25.09 -4.66
N SER A 368 -5.61 -24.89 -3.49
CA SER A 368 -6.19 -23.60 -3.12
C SER A 368 -5.11 -22.52 -2.95
N ALA A 369 -3.97 -22.82 -2.33
CA ALA A 369 -2.84 -21.89 -2.25
C ALA A 369 -2.27 -21.53 -3.63
N ARG A 370 -2.11 -22.53 -4.52
CA ARG A 370 -1.68 -22.29 -5.92
C ARG A 370 -2.62 -21.35 -6.66
N ARG A 371 -3.94 -21.56 -6.57
CA ARG A 371 -4.94 -20.65 -7.17
C ARG A 371 -4.84 -19.23 -6.60
N ASN A 372 -4.51 -19.11 -5.33
CA ASN A 372 -4.35 -17.83 -4.63
C ASN A 372 -2.91 -17.27 -4.70
N SER A 373 -2.04 -17.81 -5.54
CA SER A 373 -0.66 -17.33 -5.71
C SER A 373 -0.61 -15.93 -6.32
N TRP A 374 0.48 -15.20 -6.07
CA TRP A 374 0.70 -13.91 -6.71
C TRP A 374 0.72 -14.01 -8.23
N ILE A 375 1.41 -15.02 -8.78
CA ILE A 375 1.49 -15.20 -10.23
C ILE A 375 0.11 -15.38 -10.85
N ASN A 376 -0.74 -16.26 -10.31
CA ASN A 376 -2.09 -16.48 -10.83
C ASN A 376 -2.98 -15.25 -10.69
N ARG A 377 -2.92 -14.55 -9.55
CA ARG A 377 -3.71 -13.33 -9.34
C ARG A 377 -3.32 -12.24 -10.33
N ILE A 378 -2.04 -12.05 -10.56
CA ILE A 378 -1.54 -11.03 -11.49
C ILE A 378 -1.85 -11.41 -12.94
N GLU A 379 -1.84 -12.70 -13.27
CA GLU A 379 -2.31 -13.21 -14.57
C GLU A 379 -3.78 -12.86 -14.80
N MET A 380 -4.65 -13.15 -13.83
CA MET A 380 -6.08 -12.80 -13.88
C MET A 380 -6.32 -11.29 -13.93
N MET A 381 -5.58 -10.49 -13.15
CA MET A 381 -5.63 -9.02 -13.25
C MET A 381 -5.23 -8.57 -14.66
N SER A 382 -4.20 -9.19 -15.23
CA SER A 382 -3.71 -8.90 -16.57
C SER A 382 -4.75 -9.16 -17.65
N GLU A 383 -5.47 -10.28 -17.58
CA GLU A 383 -6.58 -10.59 -18.51
C GLU A 383 -7.64 -9.48 -18.49
N LEU A 384 -8.09 -9.07 -17.30
CA LEU A 384 -9.07 -7.98 -17.15
C LEU A 384 -8.54 -6.65 -17.69
N ILE A 385 -7.24 -6.38 -17.54
CA ILE A 385 -6.59 -5.17 -18.06
C ILE A 385 -6.55 -5.20 -19.58
N GLN A 386 -6.24 -6.34 -20.21
CA GLN A 386 -6.25 -6.49 -21.66
C GLN A 386 -7.65 -6.27 -22.23
N ASP A 387 -8.65 -6.90 -21.63
CA ASP A 387 -10.06 -6.74 -22.03
C ASP A 387 -10.50 -5.28 -21.93
N ALA A 388 -10.14 -4.59 -20.85
CA ALA A 388 -10.48 -3.19 -20.65
C ALA A 388 -9.76 -2.26 -21.64
N ILE A 389 -8.50 -2.55 -21.96
CA ILE A 389 -7.74 -1.83 -22.99
C ILE A 389 -8.40 -2.03 -24.36
N GLN A 390 -8.74 -3.26 -24.71
CA GLN A 390 -9.35 -3.58 -26.00
C GLN A 390 -10.69 -2.85 -26.16
N LYS A 391 -11.60 -2.98 -25.18
CA LYS A 391 -12.90 -2.29 -25.19
C LYS A 391 -12.76 -0.78 -25.39
N LYS A 392 -11.76 -0.17 -24.75
CA LYS A 392 -11.50 1.27 -24.85
C LYS A 392 -10.87 1.68 -26.17
N SER A 393 -10.13 0.78 -26.81
CA SER A 393 -9.60 1.00 -28.17
C SER A 393 -10.68 0.90 -29.25
N GLU A 394 -11.76 0.16 -28.98
CA GLU A 394 -12.93 0.02 -29.86
C GLU A 394 -13.90 1.21 -29.74
N GLU A 395 -13.81 2.01 -28.67
CA GLU A 395 -14.61 3.22 -28.53
C GLU A 395 -14.25 4.24 -29.64
N PRO A 396 -15.24 4.82 -30.33
CA PRO A 396 -14.98 5.75 -31.42
C PRO A 396 -14.20 6.97 -30.90
N PHE A 397 -13.09 7.28 -31.57
CA PHE A 397 -12.23 8.41 -31.20
C PHE A 397 -12.95 9.75 -31.35
N ASP A 398 -13.35 10.32 -30.22
CA ASP A 398 -13.92 11.67 -30.17
C ASP A 398 -12.81 12.72 -30.11
N TRP A 399 -12.28 13.05 -31.28
CA TRP A 399 -11.23 14.07 -31.42
C TRP A 399 -11.65 15.43 -30.85
N LYS A 400 -12.95 15.79 -30.87
CA LYS A 400 -13.44 17.07 -30.34
C LYS A 400 -13.30 17.10 -28.83
N LYS A 401 -13.70 16.04 -28.14
CA LYS A 401 -13.55 15.92 -26.68
C LYS A 401 -12.08 15.99 -26.26
N VAL A 402 -11.20 15.28 -26.99
CA VAL A 402 -9.75 15.33 -26.74
C VAL A 402 -9.18 16.73 -26.98
N PHE A 403 -9.53 17.37 -28.10
CA PHE A 403 -9.07 18.70 -28.47
C PHE A 403 -9.53 19.77 -27.48
N VAL A 404 -10.82 19.78 -27.10
CA VAL A 404 -11.37 20.71 -26.10
C VAL A 404 -10.65 20.54 -24.75
N LYS A 405 -10.33 19.31 -24.35
CA LYS A 405 -9.59 19.05 -23.11
C LYS A 405 -8.16 19.61 -23.16
N ILE A 406 -7.45 19.41 -24.28
CA ILE A 406 -6.10 19.96 -24.48
C ILE A 406 -6.14 21.49 -24.48
N TYR A 407 -7.09 22.08 -25.22
CA TYR A 407 -7.25 23.53 -25.34
C TYR A 407 -7.56 24.19 -23.99
N THR A 408 -8.52 23.62 -23.24
CA THR A 408 -8.92 24.12 -21.93
C THR A 408 -7.75 24.06 -20.94
N ARG A 409 -7.00 22.95 -20.90
CA ARG A 409 -5.78 22.84 -20.06
C ARG A 409 -4.73 23.88 -20.40
N THR A 410 -4.51 24.12 -21.70
CA THR A 410 -3.52 25.10 -22.18
C THR A 410 -3.92 26.52 -21.79
N ARG A 411 -5.20 26.87 -21.98
CA ARG A 411 -5.75 28.19 -21.61
C ARG A 411 -5.69 28.44 -20.10
N ILE A 412 -6.04 27.47 -19.28
CA ILE A 412 -5.94 27.57 -17.81
C ILE A 412 -4.48 27.80 -17.40
N LYS A 413 -3.52 27.09 -18.01
CA LYS A 413 -2.10 27.26 -17.72
C LYS A 413 -1.61 28.67 -18.10
N LEU A 414 -2.00 29.16 -19.28
CA LEU A 414 -1.65 30.51 -19.73
C LEU A 414 -2.23 31.54 -18.75
N PHE A 415 -3.50 31.43 -18.41
CA PHE A 415 -4.17 32.32 -17.47
C PHE A 415 -3.53 32.29 -16.08
N SER A 416 -3.20 31.11 -15.55
CA SER A 416 -2.48 31.01 -14.27
C SER A 416 -1.10 31.65 -14.33
N THR A 417 -0.40 31.54 -15.45
CA THR A 417 0.94 32.14 -15.61
C THR A 417 0.81 33.66 -15.62
N VAL A 418 -0.17 34.21 -16.35
CA VAL A 418 -0.46 35.64 -16.36
C VAL A 418 -0.82 36.15 -14.96
N ILE A 419 -1.71 35.45 -14.23
CA ILE A 419 -2.08 35.83 -12.86
C ILE A 419 -0.88 35.78 -11.93
N ILE A 420 -0.04 34.76 -12.00
CA ILE A 420 1.15 34.64 -11.15
C ILE A 420 2.11 35.80 -11.45
N SER A 421 2.37 36.08 -12.72
CA SER A 421 3.22 37.21 -13.12
C SER A 421 2.66 38.54 -12.65
N LEU A 422 1.35 38.78 -12.80
CA LEU A 422 0.69 39.98 -12.30
C LEU A 422 0.74 40.07 -10.78
N SER A 423 0.50 38.96 -10.07
CA SER A 423 0.55 38.92 -8.61
C SER A 423 1.96 39.21 -8.11
N LEU A 424 2.99 38.65 -8.76
CA LEU A 424 4.39 38.90 -8.43
C LEU A 424 4.78 40.36 -8.72
N TYR A 425 4.32 40.91 -9.85
CA TYR A 425 4.51 42.31 -10.20
C TYR A 425 3.86 43.23 -9.15
N THR A 426 2.61 42.97 -8.77
CA THR A 426 1.92 43.72 -7.71
C THR A 426 2.65 43.57 -6.37
N LEU A 427 3.10 42.37 -6.00
CA LEU A 427 3.83 42.13 -4.77
C LEU A 427 5.14 42.94 -4.72
N VAL A 428 5.89 42.98 -5.83
CA VAL A 428 7.20 43.65 -5.90
C VAL A 428 7.05 45.17 -5.97
N PHE A 429 6.12 45.68 -6.78
CA PHE A 429 6.05 47.11 -7.11
C PHE A 429 4.94 47.88 -6.37
N TYR A 430 3.94 47.18 -5.83
CA TYR A 430 2.75 47.80 -5.22
C TYR A 430 2.51 47.34 -3.78
N THR A 431 3.43 46.58 -3.18
CA THR A 431 3.41 46.27 -1.75
C THR A 431 4.73 46.63 -1.08
N PRO A 432 4.73 47.02 0.21
CA PRO A 432 5.96 47.30 0.94
C PRO A 432 6.75 46.04 1.30
N LEU A 433 6.37 44.85 0.82
CA LEU A 433 7.03 43.60 1.19
C LEU A 433 8.53 43.62 0.89
N VAL A 434 8.92 44.14 -0.28
CA VAL A 434 10.33 44.29 -0.66
C VAL A 434 11.05 45.24 0.29
N TRP A 435 10.40 46.32 0.72
CA TRP A 435 10.94 47.27 1.69
C TRP A 435 11.08 46.70 3.10
N PHE A 436 10.17 45.83 3.53
CA PHE A 436 10.28 45.12 4.82
C PHE A 436 11.33 44.01 4.80
N MET A 437 11.55 43.37 3.64
CA MET A 437 12.61 42.38 3.45
C MET A 437 13.99 43.02 3.24
N ALA A 438 14.04 44.22 2.68
CA ALA A 438 15.25 45.04 2.64
C ALA A 438 15.61 45.43 4.07
N SER A 439 16.87 45.22 4.46
CA SER A 439 17.35 45.70 5.75
C SER A 439 17.12 47.21 5.82
N PRO A 440 16.39 47.75 6.82
CA PRO A 440 16.22 49.19 6.91
C PRO A 440 17.59 49.83 7.00
N LEU A 441 17.72 51.00 6.36
CA LEU A 441 18.94 51.81 6.35
C LEU A 441 19.50 51.85 7.77
N LYS A 442 20.65 51.20 7.99
CA LYS A 442 21.24 51.09 9.32
C LYS A 442 21.86 52.45 9.62
N ILE A 443 21.15 53.30 10.36
CA ILE A 443 21.72 54.54 10.90
C ILE A 443 22.76 54.10 11.93
N SER A 444 24.03 54.07 11.53
CA SER A 444 25.14 53.64 12.39
C SER A 444 25.60 54.75 13.32
N GLN A 445 25.15 55.98 13.11
CA GLN A 445 25.60 57.16 13.85
C GLN A 445 24.51 58.23 13.83
N GLU A 446 24.32 58.95 14.95
CA GLU A 446 23.37 60.05 15.00
C GLU A 446 23.83 61.22 14.10
N PRO A 447 22.90 61.90 13.43
CA PRO A 447 23.25 63.00 12.54
C PRO A 447 23.81 64.19 13.34
N GLU A 448 25.02 64.62 12.99
CA GLU A 448 25.68 65.81 13.54
C GLU A 448 25.62 66.98 12.56
N LYS A 449 25.77 68.21 13.07
CA LYS A 449 25.88 69.40 12.22
C LYS A 449 27.17 69.31 11.39
N ALA A 450 27.02 69.37 10.08
CA ALA A 450 28.14 69.44 9.14
C ALA A 450 28.07 70.74 8.34
N ASP A 451 29.23 71.34 8.09
CA ASP A 451 29.36 72.53 7.24
C ASP A 451 29.09 72.21 5.75
N CYS A 452 29.21 70.94 5.37
CA CYS A 452 28.96 70.42 4.03
C CYS A 452 28.47 68.96 4.10
N ILE A 453 27.47 68.61 3.29
CA ILE A 453 27.01 67.23 3.12
C ILE A 453 27.46 66.75 1.74
N ALA A 454 28.33 65.74 1.70
CA ALA A 454 28.72 65.07 0.46
C ALA A 454 27.88 63.80 0.29
N VAL A 455 26.96 63.80 -0.68
CA VAL A 455 26.15 62.63 -1.02
C VAL A 455 26.85 61.86 -2.12
N PHE A 456 27.41 60.70 -1.78
CA PHE A 456 27.85 59.73 -2.78
C PHE A 456 26.63 58.94 -3.23
N ALA A 457 25.94 59.45 -4.26
CA ALA A 457 24.98 58.63 -4.98
C ALA A 457 25.77 57.49 -5.63
N GLY A 458 25.61 56.27 -5.13
CA GLY A 458 25.98 55.08 -5.89
C GLY A 458 25.10 55.07 -7.13
N GLY A 459 25.59 55.66 -8.22
CA GLY A 459 24.92 55.65 -9.50
C GLY A 459 24.64 54.21 -9.88
N VAL A 460 23.36 53.85 -9.92
CA VAL A 460 22.95 52.73 -10.77
C VAL A 460 23.03 53.33 -12.17
N GLY A 461 24.17 53.10 -12.81
CA GLY A 461 24.42 53.50 -14.19
C GLY A 461 23.34 52.94 -15.12
N GLU A 462 23.21 53.65 -16.24
CA GLU A 462 22.37 53.39 -17.41
C GLU A 462 22.20 51.93 -17.81
#